data_AF-A0A2D8HKL3-F1
#
_entry.id   AF-A0A2D8HKL3-F1
#
_cell.length_a   1.000
_cell.length_b   1.000
_cell.length_c   1.000
_cell.angle_alpha   90.00
_cell.angle_beta   90.00
_cell.angle_gamma   90.00
#
_symmetry.space_group_name_H-M   'P 1'
#
loop_
_entity.id
_entity.type
_entity.pdbx_description
1 polymer ?
#
loop_
_entity_poly.entity_id
_entity_poly.type
_entity_poly.pdbx_seq_one_letter_code
_entity_poly.pdbx_strand_id
1 'polypeptide(L)'
;MDPRAGRRLCGGAGQFFALSADGLLAYAAHQFYLAAPVGQGITREMALWQVAKATGRQMPAEPKLPGCLLHVWNWFLQLSPVYGDGGRLNPSHLAADIRALDGFPPTGREIGLLLRLFAAWRETAGQDLASINGTEKDGNGHGFIAPRRRS
;
A
#
# COMPACT_ATOMS: atom_id res chain seq x y z
N MET A 1 -26.79 -45.95 8.30
CA MET A 1 -26.72 -44.47 8.35
C MET A 1 -26.03 -44.10 9.64
N ASP A 2 -24.83 -43.52 9.57
CA ASP A 2 -24.01 -43.18 10.74
C ASP A 2 -24.21 -41.68 11.09
N PRO A 3 -24.72 -41.33 12.30
CA PRO A 3 -25.01 -39.94 12.69
C PRO A 3 -23.76 -39.12 13.07
N ARG A 4 -22.54 -39.65 12.87
CA ARG A 4 -21.28 -38.99 13.26
C ARG A 4 -20.54 -38.25 12.13
N ALA A 5 -21.12 -38.13 10.94
CA ALA A 5 -20.56 -37.33 9.85
C ALA A 5 -20.76 -35.80 10.03
N GLY A 6 -20.65 -35.31 11.27
CA GLY A 6 -20.59 -33.88 11.56
C GLY A 6 -19.23 -33.33 11.17
N ARG A 7 -19.10 -32.84 9.92
CA ARG A 7 -17.96 -32.02 9.49
C ARG A 7 -17.81 -30.86 10.49
N ARG A 8 -16.75 -30.89 11.29
CA ARG A 8 -16.38 -29.74 12.10
C ARG A 8 -15.99 -28.61 11.15
N LEU A 9 -16.85 -27.60 11.04
CA LEU A 9 -16.52 -26.30 10.44
C LEU A 9 -15.56 -25.57 11.40
N CYS A 10 -14.36 -26.12 11.62
CA CYS A 10 -13.30 -25.51 12.40
C CYS A 10 -12.64 -24.38 11.57
N GLY A 11 -13.39 -23.32 11.29
CA GLY A 11 -12.88 -22.10 10.60
C GLY A 11 -13.06 -20.80 11.39
N GLY A 12 -13.86 -20.82 12.47
CA GLY A 12 -14.53 -19.61 12.99
C GLY A 12 -13.67 -18.37 13.26
N ALA A 13 -12.57 -18.49 14.03
CA ALA A 13 -11.82 -17.31 14.46
C ALA A 13 -10.56 -17.02 13.62
N GLY A 14 -9.85 -18.07 13.19
CA GLY A 14 -8.62 -17.91 12.39
C GLY A 14 -8.91 -17.40 10.98
N GLN A 15 -9.95 -17.94 10.34
CA GLN A 15 -10.33 -17.55 8.98
C GLN A 15 -10.87 -16.12 8.94
N PHE A 16 -11.65 -15.70 9.93
CA PHE A 16 -12.15 -14.33 10.03
C PHE A 16 -10.98 -13.32 10.11
N PHE A 17 -10.01 -13.57 10.98
CA PHE A 17 -8.84 -12.69 11.08
C PHE A 17 -8.04 -12.67 9.77
N ALA A 18 -7.82 -13.82 9.13
CA ALA A 18 -7.09 -13.89 7.86
C ALA A 18 -7.78 -13.07 6.76
N LEU A 19 -9.10 -13.25 6.57
CA LEU A 19 -9.87 -12.49 5.58
C LEU A 19 -9.86 -10.98 5.86
N SER A 20 -10.00 -10.59 7.13
CA SER A 20 -9.89 -9.18 7.53
C SER A 20 -8.48 -8.64 7.32
N ALA A 21 -7.43 -9.42 7.61
CA ALA A 21 -6.05 -9.02 7.38
C ALA A 21 -5.75 -8.81 5.89
N ASP A 22 -6.26 -9.69 5.03
CA ASP A 22 -6.13 -9.55 3.57
C ASP A 22 -6.89 -8.32 3.07
N GLY A 23 -8.09 -8.06 3.61
CA GLY A 23 -8.83 -6.83 3.33
C GLY A 23 -8.08 -5.56 3.74
N LEU A 24 -7.43 -5.56 4.90
CA LEU A 24 -6.60 -4.45 5.36
C LEU A 24 -5.40 -4.23 4.44
N LEU A 25 -4.73 -5.30 4.01
CA LEU A 25 -3.58 -5.19 3.11
C LEU A 25 -3.98 -4.68 1.73
N ALA A 26 -5.14 -5.11 1.21
CA ALA A 26 -5.68 -4.59 -0.05
C ALA A 26 -6.01 -3.08 0.07
N TYR A 27 -6.63 -2.67 1.19
CA TYR A 27 -6.86 -1.25 1.48
C TYR A 27 -5.55 -0.46 1.56
N ALA A 28 -4.58 -0.96 2.32
CA ALA A 28 -3.28 -0.32 2.49
C ALA A 28 -2.53 -0.17 1.15
N ALA A 29 -2.50 -1.22 0.33
CA ALA A 29 -1.88 -1.17 -0.99
C ALA A 29 -2.52 -0.11 -1.89
N HIS A 30 -3.85 0.01 -1.87
CA HIS A 30 -4.55 1.07 -2.61
C HIS A 30 -4.20 2.47 -2.09
N GLN A 31 -4.16 2.65 -0.76
CA GLN A 31 -3.76 3.91 -0.14
C GLN A 31 -2.33 4.31 -0.49
N PHE A 32 -1.38 3.35 -0.45
CA PHE A 32 0.01 3.58 -0.85
C PHE A 32 0.11 3.93 -2.33
N TYR A 33 -0.65 3.23 -3.19
CA TYR A 33 -0.72 3.53 -4.61
C TYR A 33 -1.22 4.95 -4.89
N LEU A 34 -2.21 5.43 -4.14
CA LEU A 34 -2.74 6.79 -4.28
C LEU A 34 -1.77 7.86 -3.77
N ALA A 35 -1.09 7.58 -2.66
CA ALA A 35 -0.12 8.48 -2.04
C ALA A 35 1.19 8.58 -2.85
N ALA A 36 1.49 7.60 -3.70
CA ALA A 36 2.69 7.61 -4.53
C ALA A 36 2.75 8.85 -5.45
N PRO A 37 3.91 9.51 -5.57
CA PRO A 37 4.10 10.63 -6.49
C PRO A 37 4.02 10.17 -7.96
N VAL A 38 3.47 11.02 -8.83
CA VAL A 38 3.41 10.78 -10.30
C VAL A 38 4.16 11.88 -11.08
N GLY A 39 4.93 12.70 -10.37
CA GLY A 39 5.69 13.81 -10.93
C GLY A 39 6.13 14.77 -9.83
N GLN A 40 6.49 16.00 -10.21
CA GLN A 40 6.91 17.01 -9.24
C GLN A 40 5.72 17.50 -8.41
N GLY A 41 5.65 17.05 -7.15
CA GLY A 41 4.74 17.58 -6.14
C GLY A 41 3.26 17.19 -6.30
N ILE A 42 2.94 16.24 -7.19
CA ILE A 42 1.57 15.72 -7.34
C ILE A 42 1.50 14.25 -6.97
N THR A 43 0.49 13.90 -6.18
CA THR A 43 0.16 12.50 -5.86
C THR A 43 -0.65 11.88 -6.98
N ARG A 44 -0.65 10.54 -7.04
CA ARG A 44 -1.47 9.79 -7.99
C ARG A 44 -2.96 10.06 -7.81
N GLU A 45 -3.40 10.23 -6.57
CA GLU A 45 -4.77 10.63 -6.26
C GLU A 45 -5.16 11.94 -6.96
N MET A 46 -4.33 12.99 -6.84
CA MET A 46 -4.58 14.28 -7.50
C MET A 46 -4.63 14.13 -9.02
N ALA A 47 -3.71 13.35 -9.60
CA ALA A 47 -3.70 13.10 -11.04
C ALA A 47 -4.97 12.38 -11.51
N LEU A 48 -5.39 11.32 -10.80
CA LEU A 48 -6.62 10.59 -11.10
C LEU A 48 -7.86 11.47 -10.97
N TRP A 49 -7.92 12.32 -9.95
CA TRP A 49 -9.01 13.26 -9.76
C TRP A 49 -9.12 14.28 -10.91
N GLN A 50 -7.99 14.81 -11.37
CA GLN A 50 -7.95 15.72 -12.53
C GLN A 50 -8.43 15.03 -13.81
N VAL A 51 -8.01 13.78 -14.06
CA VAL A 51 -8.45 12.98 -15.21
C VAL A 51 -9.95 12.67 -15.12
N ALA A 52 -10.45 12.29 -13.94
CA ALA A 52 -11.87 12.04 -13.72
C ALA A 52 -12.71 13.30 -14.03
N LYS A 53 -12.25 14.46 -13.54
CA LYS A 53 -12.88 15.76 -13.82
C LYS A 53 -12.90 16.10 -15.30
N ALA A 54 -11.81 15.87 -16.02
CA ALA A 54 -11.69 16.21 -17.45
C ALA A 54 -12.48 15.25 -18.36
N THR A 55 -12.57 13.97 -18.00
CA THR A 55 -13.18 12.92 -18.84
C THR A 55 -14.62 12.60 -18.46
N GLY A 56 -15.09 13.06 -17.30
CA GLY A 56 -16.39 12.69 -16.73
C GLY A 56 -16.46 11.23 -16.29
N ARG A 57 -15.33 10.50 -16.23
CA ARG A 57 -15.29 9.11 -15.80
C ARG A 57 -15.22 9.01 -14.28
N GLN A 58 -15.89 8.00 -13.73
CA GLN A 58 -15.83 7.70 -12.31
C GLN A 58 -14.51 7.02 -11.94
N MET A 59 -13.97 7.33 -10.77
CA MET A 59 -12.80 6.66 -10.22
C MET A 59 -13.11 5.20 -9.89
N PRO A 60 -12.10 4.31 -9.93
CA PRO A 60 -12.24 2.92 -9.48
C PRO A 60 -12.77 2.85 -8.04
N ALA A 61 -13.53 1.80 -7.74
CA ALA A 61 -14.03 1.57 -6.39
C ALA A 61 -12.88 1.30 -5.42
N GLU A 62 -12.91 1.99 -4.28
CA GLU A 62 -11.91 1.85 -3.22
C GLU A 62 -12.17 0.57 -2.39
N PRO A 63 -11.12 -0.22 -2.06
CA PRO A 63 -11.25 -1.29 -1.07
C PRO A 63 -11.72 -0.72 0.27
N LYS A 64 -12.50 -1.49 1.04
CA LYS A 64 -12.99 -1.03 2.35
C LYS A 64 -12.03 -1.43 3.47
N LEU A 65 -11.71 -0.50 4.35
CA LEU A 65 -10.98 -0.78 5.59
C LEU A 65 -11.85 -1.66 6.52
N PRO A 66 -11.39 -2.86 6.90
CA PRO A 66 -12.15 -3.70 7.83
C PRO A 66 -12.22 -3.06 9.21
N GLY A 67 -13.42 -2.76 9.70
CA GLY A 67 -13.61 -2.03 10.96
C GLY A 67 -12.97 -2.70 12.18
N CYS A 68 -12.88 -4.03 12.20
CA CYS A 68 -12.23 -4.79 13.27
C CYS A 68 -10.70 -4.67 13.31
N LEU A 69 -10.07 -4.06 12.29
CA LEU A 69 -8.62 -3.82 12.21
C LEU A 69 -8.28 -2.33 12.04
N LEU A 70 -9.26 -1.44 12.27
CA LEU A 70 -9.05 0.00 12.22
C LEU A 70 -7.94 0.44 13.18
N HIS A 71 -7.85 -0.16 14.36
CA HIS A 71 -6.81 0.14 15.34
C HIS A 71 -5.40 -0.23 14.83
N VAL A 72 -5.25 -1.38 14.16
CA VAL A 72 -3.97 -1.79 13.55
C VAL A 72 -3.54 -0.79 12.48
N TRP A 73 -4.48 -0.31 11.66
CA TRP A 73 -4.20 0.73 10.67
C TRP A 73 -3.77 2.05 11.33
N ASN A 74 -4.44 2.46 12.40
CA ASN A 74 -4.09 3.67 13.14
C ASN A 74 -2.71 3.56 13.79
N TRP A 75 -2.33 2.39 14.32
CA TRP A 75 -0.97 2.15 14.81
C TRP A 75 0.06 2.31 13.70
N PHE A 76 -0.21 1.73 12.52
CA PHE A 76 0.66 1.89 11.36
C PHE A 76 0.86 3.37 11.00
N LEU A 77 -0.21 4.17 10.92
CA LEU A 77 -0.11 5.59 10.60
C LEU A 77 0.72 6.39 11.61
N GLN A 78 0.59 6.07 12.90
CA GLN A 78 1.35 6.76 13.96
C GLN A 78 2.82 6.34 13.98
N LEU A 79 3.11 5.07 13.67
CA LEU A 79 4.46 4.52 13.72
C LEU A 79 5.22 4.68 12.39
N SER A 80 4.54 4.94 11.27
CA SER A 80 5.18 5.08 9.96
C SER A 80 6.27 6.14 9.89
N PRO A 81 6.15 7.33 10.53
CA PRO A 81 7.23 8.32 10.51
C PRO A 81 8.47 7.85 11.27
N VAL A 82 8.29 7.05 12.33
CA VAL A 82 9.40 6.54 13.16
C VAL A 82 10.15 5.41 12.46
N TYR A 83 9.43 4.56 11.74
CA TYR A 83 9.97 3.35 11.11
C TYR A 83 10.18 3.49 9.60
N GLY A 84 9.94 4.66 9.01
CA GLY A 84 10.04 4.94 7.58
C GLY A 84 11.45 4.94 7.00
N ASP A 85 12.42 5.51 7.73
CA ASP A 85 13.76 5.80 7.23
C ASP A 85 14.70 4.58 7.22
N GLY A 86 14.19 3.38 6.96
CA GLY A 86 15.01 2.17 6.83
C GLY A 86 15.45 1.52 8.15
N GLY A 87 14.89 1.95 9.29
CA GLY A 87 15.12 1.31 10.58
C GLY A 87 14.76 -0.18 10.57
N ARG A 88 15.51 -1.01 11.31
CA ARG A 88 15.16 -2.43 11.47
C ARG A 88 13.85 -2.54 12.27
N LEU A 89 12.83 -3.15 11.67
CA LEU A 89 11.57 -3.46 12.34
C LEU A 89 11.79 -4.67 13.25
N ASN A 90 11.90 -4.42 14.55
CA ASN A 90 11.95 -5.48 15.55
C ASN A 90 10.55 -5.69 16.15
N PRO A 91 9.98 -6.92 16.08
CA PRO A 91 8.68 -7.22 16.67
C PRO A 91 8.53 -6.80 18.15
N SER A 92 9.59 -6.94 18.95
CA SER A 92 9.53 -6.59 20.38
C SER A 92 9.47 -5.08 20.61
N HIS A 93 10.19 -4.30 19.80
CA HIS A 93 10.16 -2.84 19.87
C HIS A 93 8.80 -2.31 19.41
N LEU A 94 8.27 -2.84 18.30
CA LEU A 94 6.91 -2.51 17.84
C LEU A 94 5.88 -2.77 18.94
N ALA A 95 5.95 -3.93 19.61
CA ALA A 95 5.01 -4.24 20.68
C ALA A 95 5.14 -3.28 21.88
N ALA A 96 6.36 -2.86 22.22
CA ALA A 96 6.60 -1.89 23.29
C ALA A 96 6.05 -0.50 22.92
N ASP A 97 6.29 -0.03 21.69
CA ASP A 97 5.81 1.26 21.22
C ASP A 97 4.28 1.32 21.14
N ILE A 98 3.63 0.27 20.64
CA ILE A 98 2.17 0.18 20.60
C ILE A 98 1.58 0.21 22.01
N ARG A 99 2.20 -0.51 22.95
CA ARG A 99 1.78 -0.48 24.35
C ARG A 99 1.96 0.91 24.96
N ALA A 100 3.00 1.65 24.57
CA ALA A 100 3.20 3.02 25.02
C ALA A 100 2.17 3.99 24.44
N LEU A 101 1.69 3.75 23.20
CA LEU A 101 0.67 4.57 22.54
C LEU A 101 -0.74 4.34 23.13
N ASP A 102 -1.17 3.08 23.22
CA ASP A 102 -2.58 2.74 23.49
C ASP A 102 -2.79 2.06 24.85
N GLY A 103 -1.73 1.76 25.60
CA GLY A 103 -1.79 1.10 26.91
C GLY A 103 -2.05 -0.41 26.85
N PHE A 104 -2.48 -0.94 25.70
CA PHE A 104 -2.76 -2.37 25.52
C PHE A 104 -1.64 -3.10 24.77
N PRO A 105 -1.25 -4.31 25.21
CA PRO A 105 -0.27 -5.10 24.48
C PRO A 105 -0.90 -5.66 23.18
N PRO A 106 -0.26 -5.48 22.02
CA PRO A 106 -0.74 -6.08 20.78
C PRO A 106 -0.57 -7.59 20.79
N THR A 107 -1.42 -8.29 20.06
CA THR A 107 -1.29 -9.73 19.84
C THR A 107 -0.21 -10.04 18.80
N GLY A 108 0.35 -11.26 18.86
CA GLY A 108 1.35 -11.69 17.87
C GLY A 108 0.84 -11.67 16.41
N ARG A 109 -0.47 -11.83 16.20
CA ARG A 109 -1.09 -11.73 14.87
C ARG A 109 -1.13 -10.29 14.36
N GLU A 110 -1.43 -9.33 15.24
CA GLU A 110 -1.43 -7.90 14.88
C GLU A 110 -0.01 -7.39 14.62
N ILE A 111 0.98 -7.83 15.41
CA ILE A 111 2.39 -7.54 15.13
C ILE A 111 2.80 -8.10 13.77
N GLY A 112 2.44 -9.36 13.48
CA GLY A 112 2.71 -9.96 12.16
C GLY A 112 2.05 -9.18 11.01
N LEU A 113 0.83 -8.68 11.21
CA LEU A 113 0.11 -7.86 10.24
C LEU A 113 0.75 -6.47 10.05
N LEU A 114 1.20 -5.81 11.12
CA LEU A 114 1.94 -4.55 11.04
C LEU A 114 3.24 -4.71 10.26
N LEU A 115 4.00 -5.77 10.52
CA LEU A 115 5.22 -6.05 9.77
C LEU A 115 4.95 -6.19 8.26
N ARG A 116 3.84 -6.84 7.87
CA ARG A 116 3.40 -6.94 6.47
C ARG A 116 3.02 -5.57 5.90
N LEU A 117 2.33 -4.72 6.66
CA LEU A 117 1.98 -3.35 6.24
C LEU A 117 3.22 -2.50 5.99
N PHE A 118 4.19 -2.53 6.90
CA PHE A 118 5.45 -1.83 6.74
C PHE A 118 6.26 -2.33 5.54
N ALA A 119 6.27 -3.65 5.31
CA ALA A 119 6.91 -4.22 4.12
C ALA A 119 6.26 -3.69 2.83
N ALA A 120 4.93 -3.75 2.72
CA ALA A 120 4.20 -3.26 1.55
C ALA A 120 4.39 -1.74 1.32
N TRP A 121 4.43 -0.95 2.39
CA TRP A 121 4.71 0.48 2.29
C TRP A 121 6.12 0.76 1.76
N ARG A 122 7.12 0.06 2.27
CA ARG A 122 8.53 0.19 1.82
C ARG A 122 8.73 -0.25 0.38
N GLU A 123 8.06 -1.31 -0.05
CA GLU A 123 8.07 -1.75 -1.45
C GLU A 123 7.55 -0.65 -2.37
N THR A 124 6.45 0.01 -1.98
CA THR A 124 5.87 1.11 -2.77
C THR A 124 6.80 2.32 -2.80
N ALA A 125 7.33 2.75 -1.64
CA ALA A 125 8.26 3.87 -1.55
C ALA A 125 9.58 3.62 -2.32
N GLY A 126 10.06 2.38 -2.35
CA GLY A 126 11.25 1.98 -3.10
C GLY A 126 11.05 1.98 -4.62
N GLN A 127 9.85 1.64 -5.10
CA GLN A 127 9.50 1.66 -6.53
C GLN A 127 9.47 3.08 -7.11
N ASP A 128 9.10 4.08 -6.31
CA ASP A 128 9.06 5.48 -6.74
C ASP A 128 10.48 6.05 -6.96
N LEU A 129 11.45 5.71 -6.11
CA LEU A 129 12.86 6.08 -6.31
C LEU A 129 13.47 5.47 -7.57
N ALA A 130 13.05 4.25 -7.94
CA ALA A 130 13.51 3.61 -9.18
C ALA A 130 12.90 4.27 -10.42
N SER A 131 11.65 4.75 -10.33
CA SER A 131 10.93 5.37 -11.46
C SER A 131 11.42 6.78 -11.79
N ILE A 132 11.82 7.57 -10.78
CA ILE A 132 12.35 8.93 -10.97
C ILE A 132 13.70 8.92 -11.72
N ASN A 133 14.52 7.88 -11.55
CA ASN A 133 15.83 7.76 -12.20
C ASN A 133 15.76 7.25 -13.66
N GLY A 134 14.57 6.95 -14.19
CA GLY A 134 14.38 6.33 -15.51
C GLY A 134 14.14 7.28 -16.69
N THR A 135 14.04 8.60 -16.48
CA THR A 135 13.57 9.55 -17.52
C THR A 135 14.65 10.49 -18.08
N GLU A 136 15.90 10.05 -18.16
CA GLU A 136 16.98 10.83 -18.79
C GLU A 136 17.77 10.02 -19.83
N LYS A 137 17.05 9.52 -20.84
CA LYS A 137 17.63 9.12 -22.12
C LYS A 137 16.55 9.21 -23.18
N ASP A 138 16.53 10.33 -23.89
CA ASP A 138 16.28 10.38 -25.34
C ASP A 138 16.55 11.83 -25.79
N GLY A 139 17.84 12.13 -25.83
CA GLY A 139 18.35 13.29 -26.53
C GLY A 139 18.02 13.19 -28.01
N ASN A 140 17.04 13.98 -28.44
CA ASN A 140 17.07 14.86 -29.60
C ASN A 140 18.12 14.51 -30.71
N GLY A 141 17.80 13.52 -31.54
CA GLY A 141 18.42 13.31 -32.84
C GLY A 141 17.68 14.07 -33.94
N HIS A 142 17.83 15.40 -33.98
CA HIS A 142 17.29 16.26 -35.03
C HIS A 142 18.00 15.98 -36.37
N GLY A 143 17.55 14.98 -37.12
CA GLY A 143 17.98 14.70 -38.48
C GLY A 143 17.20 15.52 -39.51
N PHE A 144 17.55 16.79 -39.68
CA PHE A 144 17.05 17.63 -40.79
C PHE A 144 17.80 17.23 -42.08
N ILE A 145 17.17 16.43 -42.95
CA ILE A 145 17.69 16.16 -44.30
C ILE A 145 16.82 16.90 -45.31
N ALA A 146 17.42 17.88 -45.98
CA ALA A 146 16.79 18.75 -46.97
C ALA A 146 16.47 18.04 -48.30
N PRO A 147 15.41 18.46 -49.04
CA PRO A 147 15.05 17.86 -50.32
C PRO A 147 15.95 18.38 -51.47
N ARG A 148 16.64 17.47 -52.17
CA ARG A 148 17.29 17.76 -53.47
C ARG A 148 16.22 17.83 -54.57
N ARG A 149 15.93 19.03 -55.08
CA ARG A 149 15.32 19.20 -56.41
C ARG A 149 16.35 18.83 -57.48
N ARG A 150 15.97 17.98 -58.44
CA ARG A 150 16.65 17.90 -59.74
C ARG A 150 15.76 18.55 -60.79
N SER A 151 16.41 19.36 -61.62
CA SER A 151 15.91 20.00 -62.83
C SER A 151 15.63 19.00 -63.94
#